data_AF-A0A3L8S818-F1
#
_entry.id   AF-A0A3L8S818-F1
#
_cell.length_a   1.000
_cell.length_b   1.000
_cell.length_c   1.000
_cell.angle_alpha   90.00
_cell.angle_beta   90.00
_cell.angle_gamma   90.00
#
_symmetry.space_group_name_H-M   'P 1'
#
loop_
_entity.id
_entity.type
_entity.pdbx_description
1 polymer ?
#
loop_
_entity_poly.entity_id
_entity_poly.type
_entity_poly.pdbx_seq_one_letter_code
_entity_poly.pdbx_strand_id
1 'polypeptide(L)'
;MVEQETWPVAVDRATVTVPRWNPAVTTLRRLPGQQGLAVCPAGTGMVGQGMEAPGSTRGPKASLSQRSQEMRVLVDLQEQGRKIFAQSCEEKLRQNRELLPSLQTALQEDSNILEFVLKYNKLPIKDAFGEGQELVSATENLEVVIKKIEAKVHDQVKVCDMLLHQLKQWSQARDERQRHLQDLQHAETDPKWQEPQLQTIRQLGNDIEKMLMKIHSGEIVTKLYLRLQEVLRRELVYLPRYLDLLSGMTVMYHEELTARTSLKANNVIKKLMAEAGPQVRVEKQLRDQSLAEQRKHIESLRRQEESKRQQRQQAVSMLSAEQDLSSSETVVGADLEAAMAKMQREAFVTDKMEKAKTALQCSCLWEIPSSIQAQRKSLANLQQHIDECNEKKEVLKKTLKELELKHAVLKFNQPDSTTRLQEEDLRENLKQEEARLEQMRAQMLKSQKRLIEFENIIDNLFLHLQGILIPGKEDSGAVVGLEEKLQHCEQKLQFLKEKVASRPEDSTDERSETFAKVRNLLEERTAGETQNLKISFEDEEAMEDDTLDFDDEDHDYIPSREDIKKQGLQLIRMNTRHRKKK
;
A
#
# COMPACT_ATOMS: atom_id res chain seq x y z
N MET A 1 -26.25 -45.61 15.40
CA MET A 1 -26.15 -45.71 13.93
C MET A 1 -25.52 -44.42 13.42
N VAL A 2 -24.19 -44.41 13.33
CA VAL A 2 -23.41 -43.55 12.44
C VAL A 2 -22.16 -44.39 12.13
N GLU A 3 -22.10 -44.90 10.91
CA GLU A 3 -20.97 -45.68 10.40
C GLU A 3 -19.80 -44.71 10.11
N GLN A 4 -18.62 -45.04 10.63
CA GLN A 4 -17.36 -44.41 10.22
C GLN A 4 -16.76 -45.30 9.12
N GLU A 5 -16.79 -44.80 7.89
CA GLU A 5 -16.08 -45.37 6.76
C GLU A 5 -14.57 -45.12 6.91
N THR A 6 -13.81 -46.18 7.13
CA THR A 6 -12.35 -46.18 7.06
C THR A 6 -11.90 -46.60 5.66
N TRP A 7 -11.29 -45.68 4.92
CA TRP A 7 -10.61 -45.97 3.66
C TRP A 7 -9.17 -46.49 3.93
N PRO A 8 -8.71 -47.56 3.27
CA PRO A 8 -7.31 -47.97 3.35
C PRO A 8 -6.44 -47.11 2.41
N VAL A 9 -5.46 -46.44 2.99
CA VAL A 9 -4.37 -45.76 2.26
C VAL A 9 -3.42 -46.83 1.73
N ALA A 10 -3.31 -46.95 0.41
CA ALA A 10 -2.28 -47.73 -0.26
C ALA A 10 -0.92 -47.07 -0.04
N VAL A 11 0.02 -47.81 0.55
CA VAL A 11 1.42 -47.41 0.68
C VAL A 11 2.17 -48.03 -0.49
N ASP A 12 2.54 -47.20 -1.46
CA ASP A 12 3.41 -47.59 -2.56
C ASP A 12 4.78 -48.05 -2.04
N ARG A 13 5.21 -49.23 -2.49
CA ARG A 13 6.57 -49.73 -2.32
C ARG A 13 7.52 -48.89 -3.18
N ALA A 14 8.19 -47.93 -2.56
CA ALA A 14 9.34 -47.28 -3.17
C ALA A 14 10.52 -48.26 -3.26
N THR A 15 10.91 -48.61 -4.49
CA THR A 15 12.14 -49.32 -4.83
C THR A 15 13.34 -48.42 -4.51
N VAL A 16 14.08 -48.71 -3.44
CA VAL A 16 15.34 -48.02 -3.13
C VAL A 16 16.47 -48.69 -3.90
N THR A 17 16.90 -48.07 -4.98
CA THR A 17 18.16 -48.38 -5.66
C THR A 17 19.31 -47.93 -4.77
N VAL A 18 20.10 -48.87 -4.26
CA VAL A 18 21.29 -48.60 -3.43
C VAL A 18 22.43 -48.11 -4.33
N PRO A 19 22.98 -46.89 -4.12
CA PRO A 19 24.21 -46.49 -4.79
C PRO A 19 25.39 -47.28 -4.20
N ARG A 20 26.12 -47.92 -5.10
CA ARG A 20 27.37 -48.64 -4.87
C ARG A 20 28.39 -47.73 -4.17
N TRP A 21 28.76 -48.06 -2.94
CA TRP A 21 29.81 -47.36 -2.19
C TRP A 21 31.15 -47.53 -2.92
N ASN A 22 31.76 -46.41 -3.28
CA ASN A 22 33.10 -46.34 -3.85
C ASN A 22 34.09 -46.12 -2.69
N PRO A 23 35.03 -47.05 -2.40
CA PRO A 23 35.98 -46.90 -1.31
C PRO A 23 37.23 -46.17 -1.83
N ALA A 24 37.18 -44.84 -1.88
CA ALA A 24 38.38 -44.03 -2.04
C ALA A 24 38.21 -42.69 -1.35
N VAL A 25 39.28 -42.28 -0.65
CA VAL A 25 39.47 -41.00 0.06
C VAL A 25 39.11 -41.03 1.55
N THR A 26 39.81 -41.91 2.27
CA THR A 26 40.18 -41.69 3.67
C THR A 26 41.51 -40.93 3.67
N THR A 27 41.49 -39.61 3.87
CA THR A 27 42.68 -38.86 4.34
C THR A 27 42.28 -37.91 5.46
N LEU A 28 42.42 -38.45 6.67
CA LEU A 28 42.53 -37.71 7.93
C LEU A 28 43.64 -36.65 7.87
N ARG A 29 43.28 -35.39 8.12
CA ARG A 29 44.18 -34.41 8.76
C ARG A 29 43.47 -33.85 10.01
N ARG A 30 43.97 -34.29 11.17
CA ARG A 30 43.93 -33.65 12.52
C ARG A 30 44.20 -32.14 12.42
N LEU A 31 43.84 -31.20 13.32
CA LEU A 31 43.25 -31.03 14.67
C LEU A 31 43.22 -29.47 14.89
N PRO A 32 42.93 -28.83 16.06
CA PRO A 32 42.22 -29.20 17.31
C PRO A 32 41.12 -28.15 17.66
N GLY A 33 40.28 -28.23 18.70
CA GLY A 33 40.08 -29.15 19.82
C GLY A 33 39.03 -28.56 20.78
N GLN A 34 38.44 -29.39 21.64
CA GLN A 34 38.04 -29.05 23.01
C GLN A 34 37.52 -30.32 23.68
N GLN A 35 38.32 -30.87 24.58
CA GLN A 35 37.87 -31.73 25.68
C GLN A 35 38.54 -31.21 26.95
N GLY A 36 37.78 -31.26 28.06
CA GLY A 36 38.35 -31.41 29.39
C GLY A 36 38.31 -30.18 30.29
N LEU A 37 37.34 -30.20 31.20
CA LEU A 37 37.38 -29.53 32.50
C LEU A 37 38.69 -29.86 33.26
N ALA A 38 39.45 -28.84 33.65
CA ALA A 38 40.25 -28.83 34.88
C ALA A 38 40.78 -27.42 35.19
N VAL A 39 40.37 -26.90 36.35
CA VAL A 39 41.16 -26.17 37.37
C VAL A 39 42.14 -25.05 36.91
N CYS A 40 41.83 -23.81 37.30
CA CYS A 40 42.69 -22.61 37.32
C CYS A 40 44.04 -22.84 38.06
N PRO A 41 45.13 -22.04 37.87
CA PRO A 41 45.09 -20.57 37.87
C PRO A 41 46.16 -19.80 37.06
N ALA A 42 46.02 -18.46 37.14
CA ALA A 42 47.03 -17.40 37.02
C ALA A 42 47.49 -16.93 35.61
N GLY A 43 47.13 -15.67 35.32
CA GLY A 43 48.13 -14.62 35.12
C GLY A 43 48.55 -14.26 33.70
N THR A 44 48.43 -12.95 33.42
CA THR A 44 49.28 -12.12 32.54
C THR A 44 48.95 -12.05 31.04
N GLY A 45 48.45 -10.88 30.62
CA GLY A 45 49.27 -9.97 29.81
C GLY A 45 49.21 -10.04 28.28
N MET A 46 48.63 -8.97 27.72
CA MET A 46 49.05 -8.24 26.51
C MET A 46 48.69 -8.72 25.09
N VAL A 47 47.90 -7.83 24.45
CA VAL A 47 48.15 -7.16 23.15
C VAL A 47 48.38 -8.02 21.91
N GLY A 48 47.42 -7.93 20.98
CA GLY A 48 47.61 -8.20 19.55
C GLY A 48 46.73 -7.28 18.72
N GLN A 49 47.34 -6.23 18.16
CA GLN A 49 46.73 -5.29 17.22
C GLN A 49 46.44 -5.93 15.86
N GLY A 50 45.29 -5.54 15.28
CA GLY A 50 45.24 -4.93 13.95
C GLY A 50 45.31 -5.84 12.72
N MET A 51 44.19 -5.93 12.01
CA MET A 51 44.15 -5.73 10.55
C MET A 51 42.70 -5.50 10.12
N GLU A 52 42.33 -4.23 9.95
CA GLU A 52 41.11 -3.83 9.23
C GLU A 52 41.41 -3.75 7.73
N ALA A 53 40.52 -4.33 6.92
CA ALA A 53 40.43 -4.07 5.48
C ALA A 53 39.19 -3.21 5.20
N PRO A 54 39.26 -2.29 4.23
CA PRO A 54 38.30 -1.18 4.07
C PRO A 54 37.12 -1.56 3.18
N GLY A 55 35.99 -0.87 3.40
CA GLY A 55 34.91 -0.78 2.41
C GLY A 55 33.63 -1.54 2.77
N SER A 56 32.93 -1.09 3.81
CA SER A 56 31.47 -1.26 3.84
C SER A 56 30.85 0.06 4.26
N THR A 57 30.20 0.70 3.29
CA THR A 57 29.37 1.88 3.45
C THR A 57 28.39 1.66 4.58
N ARG A 58 28.62 2.39 5.67
CA ARG A 58 27.86 2.36 6.91
C ARG A 58 26.44 2.87 6.63
N GLY A 59 25.49 1.96 6.39
CA GLY A 59 24.07 2.25 6.50
C GLY A 59 23.72 2.79 7.89
N PRO A 60 22.53 3.38 8.09
CA PRO A 60 22.11 3.94 9.38
C PRO A 60 22.26 2.85 10.44
N LYS A 61 23.09 3.11 11.46
CA LYS A 61 23.25 2.16 12.57
C LYS A 61 21.89 1.93 13.20
N ALA A 62 21.35 0.73 13.06
CA ALA A 62 20.23 0.28 13.87
C ALA A 62 20.53 0.59 15.33
N SER A 63 19.54 1.14 16.05
CA SER A 63 19.72 1.47 17.46
C SER A 63 20.20 0.23 18.24
N LEU A 64 21.04 0.41 19.26
CA LEU A 64 21.54 -0.70 20.08
C LEU A 64 20.41 -1.61 20.61
N SER A 65 19.24 -1.03 20.86
CA SER A 65 18.02 -1.75 21.24
C SER A 65 17.52 -2.67 20.12
N GLN A 66 17.46 -2.19 18.88
CA GLN A 66 17.07 -2.99 17.72
C GLN A 66 18.04 -4.14 17.47
N ARG A 67 19.36 -3.89 17.53
CA ARG A 67 20.38 -4.94 17.39
C ARG A 67 20.30 -5.98 18.52
N SER A 68 19.98 -5.56 19.75
CA SER A 68 19.75 -6.47 20.88
C SER A 68 18.51 -7.33 20.67
N GLN A 69 17.44 -6.78 20.07
CA GLN A 69 16.24 -7.53 19.75
C GLN A 69 16.46 -8.52 18.60
N GLU A 70 17.17 -8.12 17.55
CA GLU A 70 17.56 -9.01 16.44
C GLU A 70 18.42 -10.18 16.94
N MET A 71 19.38 -9.93 17.84
CA MET A 71 20.18 -10.98 18.46
C MET A 71 19.33 -11.95 19.30
N ARG A 72 18.32 -11.46 20.03
CA ARG A 72 17.38 -12.33 20.77
C ARG A 72 16.59 -13.24 19.83
N VAL A 73 16.03 -12.68 18.76
CA VAL A 73 15.27 -13.45 17.76
C VAL A 73 16.16 -14.51 17.08
N LEU A 74 17.41 -14.18 16.77
CA LEU A 74 18.37 -15.14 16.19
C LEU A 74 18.70 -16.29 17.16
N VAL A 75 18.88 -15.99 18.45
CA VAL A 75 19.12 -17.02 19.47
C VAL A 75 17.89 -17.91 19.64
N ASP A 76 16.69 -17.33 19.69
CA ASP A 76 15.43 -18.08 19.79
C ASP A 76 15.23 -19.01 18.58
N LEU A 77 15.55 -18.53 17.37
CA LEU A 77 15.49 -19.32 16.15
C LEU A 77 16.52 -20.47 16.16
N GLN A 78 17.73 -20.21 16.65
CA GLN A 78 18.76 -21.24 16.77
C GLN A 78 18.39 -22.30 17.82
N GLU A 79 17.71 -21.91 18.90
CA GLU A 79 17.17 -22.84 19.88
C GLU A 79 16.02 -23.69 19.32
N GLN A 80 15.12 -23.08 18.53
CA GLN A 80 14.08 -23.82 17.83
C GLN A 80 14.65 -24.83 16.82
N GLY A 81 15.65 -24.42 16.03
CA GLY A 81 16.35 -25.32 15.10
C GLY A 81 17.00 -26.52 15.82
N ARG A 82 17.62 -26.30 16.99
CA ARG A 82 18.16 -27.37 17.83
C ARG A 82 17.09 -28.33 18.34
N LYS A 83 15.92 -27.82 18.75
CA LYS A 83 14.79 -28.65 19.20
C LYS A 83 14.23 -29.53 18.08
N ILE A 84 14.03 -28.96 16.89
CA ILE A 84 13.53 -29.70 15.72
C ILE A 84 14.53 -30.80 15.32
N PHE A 85 15.83 -30.49 15.31
CA PHE A 85 16.86 -31.47 15.02
C PHE A 85 16.87 -32.62 16.03
N ALA A 86 16.78 -32.32 17.33
CA ALA A 86 16.70 -33.33 18.39
C ALA A 86 15.46 -34.23 18.22
N GLN A 87 14.30 -33.64 17.94
CA GLN A 87 13.05 -34.38 17.68
C GLN A 87 13.17 -35.29 16.44
N SER A 88 13.79 -34.81 15.37
CA SER A 88 14.03 -35.63 14.18
C SER A 88 14.98 -36.81 14.45
N CYS A 89 16.01 -36.60 15.27
CA CYS A 89 16.89 -37.68 15.71
C CYS A 89 16.17 -38.70 16.60
N GLU A 90 15.33 -38.25 17.54
CA GLU A 90 14.53 -39.13 18.40
C GLU A 90 13.52 -39.95 17.59
N GLU A 91 12.85 -39.35 16.61
CA GLU A 91 11.91 -40.05 15.73
C GLU A 91 12.61 -41.12 14.89
N LYS A 92 13.80 -40.82 14.33
CA LYS A 92 14.60 -41.82 13.62
C LYS A 92 15.05 -42.96 14.54
N LEU A 93 15.41 -42.66 15.79
CA LEU A 93 15.73 -43.70 16.78
C LEU A 93 14.50 -44.54 17.12
N ARG A 94 13.30 -43.95 17.19
CA ARG A 94 12.05 -44.68 17.39
C ARG A 94 11.77 -45.63 16.23
N GLN A 95 11.84 -45.13 14.99
CA GLN A 95 11.69 -45.95 13.77
C GLN A 95 12.70 -47.11 13.73
N ASN A 96 13.97 -46.85 14.06
CA ASN A 96 14.98 -47.90 14.13
C ASN A 96 14.69 -48.94 15.22
N ARG A 97 14.15 -48.51 16.37
CA ARG A 97 13.72 -49.44 17.45
C ARG A 97 12.52 -50.29 17.03
N GLU A 98 11.61 -49.75 16.23
CA GLU A 98 10.45 -50.48 15.69
C GLU A 98 10.85 -51.48 14.60
N LEU A 99 11.87 -51.18 13.80
CA LEU A 99 12.38 -52.08 12.76
C LEU A 99 13.24 -53.23 13.31
N LEU A 100 13.93 -53.01 14.43
CA LEU A 100 14.87 -53.97 15.02
C LEU A 100 14.28 -55.38 15.27
N PRO A 101 13.06 -55.53 15.82
CA PRO A 101 12.41 -56.83 15.96
C PRO A 101 12.17 -57.54 14.62
N SER A 102 11.72 -56.81 13.59
CA SER A 102 11.47 -57.41 12.28
C SER A 102 12.74 -57.99 11.64
N LEU A 103 13.87 -57.28 11.78
CA LEU A 103 15.17 -57.75 11.32
C LEU A 103 15.67 -58.95 12.14
N GLN A 104 15.42 -58.96 13.45
CA GLN A 104 15.73 -60.12 14.29
C GLN A 104 14.90 -61.35 13.90
N THR A 105 13.62 -61.18 13.57
CA THR A 105 12.78 -62.28 13.07
C THR A 105 13.30 -62.82 11.74
N ALA A 106 13.64 -61.95 10.78
CA ALA A 106 14.21 -62.36 9.50
C ALA A 106 15.55 -63.12 9.67
N LEU A 107 16.45 -62.63 10.54
CA LEU A 107 17.69 -63.34 10.86
C LEU A 107 17.44 -64.70 11.52
N GLN A 108 16.42 -64.82 12.35
CA GLN A 108 16.04 -66.10 12.95
C GLN A 108 15.49 -67.08 11.90
N GLU A 109 14.69 -66.60 10.95
CA GLU A 109 14.21 -67.40 9.81
C GLU A 109 15.36 -67.89 8.93
N ASP A 110 16.31 -67.01 8.58
CA ASP A 110 17.51 -67.37 7.83
C ASP A 110 18.38 -68.38 8.59
N SER A 111 18.53 -68.23 9.91
CA SER A 111 19.25 -69.20 10.75
C SER A 111 18.56 -70.57 10.73
N ASN A 112 17.24 -70.61 10.80
CA ASN A 112 16.46 -71.85 10.74
C ASN A 112 16.58 -72.52 9.36
N ILE A 113 16.58 -71.74 8.27
CA ILE A 113 16.80 -72.23 6.91
C ILE A 113 18.22 -72.79 6.78
N LEU A 114 19.23 -72.10 7.31
CA LEU A 114 20.62 -72.58 7.29
C LEU A 114 20.79 -73.88 8.10
N GLU A 115 20.14 -73.99 9.26
CA GLU A 115 20.13 -75.21 10.06
C GLU A 115 19.46 -76.37 9.30
N PHE A 116 18.35 -76.09 8.61
CA PHE A 116 17.69 -77.05 7.72
C PHE A 116 18.64 -77.50 6.60
N VAL A 117 19.26 -76.57 5.89
CA VAL A 117 20.23 -76.87 4.81
C VAL A 117 21.42 -77.67 5.34
N LEU A 118 21.98 -77.33 6.50
CA LEU A 118 23.09 -78.07 7.11
C LEU A 118 22.69 -79.48 7.57
N LYS A 119 21.45 -79.68 8.00
CA LYS A 119 20.93 -80.99 8.42
C LYS A 119 20.74 -81.94 7.23
N TYR A 120 20.35 -81.43 6.07
CA TYR A 120 20.10 -82.23 4.86
C TYR A 120 21.27 -82.28 3.87
N ASN A 121 22.21 -81.32 3.91
CA ASN A 121 23.48 -81.37 3.17
C ASN A 121 24.57 -82.23 3.84
N LYS A 122 24.25 -82.94 4.93
CA LYS A 122 25.08 -84.07 5.38
C LYS A 122 24.82 -85.30 4.50
N LEU A 123 25.23 -85.22 3.24
CA LEU A 123 25.55 -86.38 2.42
C LEU A 123 27.04 -86.32 2.01
N PRO A 124 27.69 -87.49 1.94
CA PRO A 124 29.12 -87.65 2.17
C PRO A 124 29.94 -87.13 1.00
N ILE A 125 30.77 -86.11 1.27
CA ILE A 125 32.04 -85.96 0.58
C ILE A 125 32.99 -87.00 1.19
N LYS A 126 32.80 -88.27 0.81
CA LYS A 126 33.79 -89.34 0.93
C LYS A 126 33.64 -90.26 -0.27
N ASP A 127 34.56 -90.06 -1.20
CA ASP A 127 35.19 -91.06 -2.04
C ASP A 127 34.28 -91.82 -3.02
N ALA A 128 34.11 -91.21 -4.18
CA ALA A 128 34.13 -91.98 -5.41
C ALA A 128 35.51 -92.67 -5.51
N PHE A 129 35.51 -94.01 -5.62
CA PHE A 129 36.65 -94.87 -5.95
C PHE A 129 37.70 -95.10 -4.86
N GLY A 130 37.30 -95.76 -3.77
CA GLY A 130 38.16 -96.69 -3.03
C GLY A 130 38.00 -98.11 -3.59
N GLU A 131 39.11 -98.82 -3.64
CA GLU A 131 39.35 -100.12 -4.27
C GLU A 131 38.33 -101.23 -3.94
N GLY A 132 38.25 -102.19 -4.86
CA GLY A 132 37.28 -103.28 -4.86
C GLY A 132 37.11 -104.01 -3.54
N GLN A 133 35.86 -104.34 -3.25
CA GLN A 133 35.53 -105.47 -2.40
C GLN A 133 34.45 -106.30 -3.09
N GLU A 134 34.79 -107.56 -3.20
CA GLU A 134 34.22 -108.57 -4.06
C GLU A 134 32.76 -108.88 -3.73
N LEU A 135 32.03 -109.30 -4.77
CA LEU A 135 30.86 -110.14 -4.63
C LEU A 135 31.15 -111.30 -3.66
N VAL A 136 30.10 -111.77 -3.00
CA VAL A 136 30.00 -113.00 -2.19
C VAL A 136 30.17 -112.79 -0.68
N SER A 137 29.05 -112.45 -0.05
CA SER A 137 28.51 -113.35 0.98
C SER A 137 27.04 -113.62 0.68
N ALA A 138 26.70 -114.90 0.81
CA ALA A 138 25.56 -115.55 0.21
C ALA A 138 24.21 -115.20 0.87
N THR A 139 23.14 -115.44 0.11
CA THR A 139 21.72 -115.52 0.50
C THR A 139 20.96 -114.22 0.80
N GLU A 140 20.86 -113.33 -0.19
CA GLU A 140 19.60 -112.61 -0.41
C GLU A 140 18.96 -113.14 -1.69
N ASN A 141 17.76 -113.72 -1.59
CA ASN A 141 17.03 -114.25 -2.74
C ASN A 141 16.84 -113.14 -3.81
N LEU A 142 16.91 -113.50 -5.10
CA LEU A 142 16.74 -112.57 -6.24
C LEU A 142 15.49 -111.68 -6.10
N GLU A 143 14.44 -112.22 -5.50
CA GLU A 143 13.18 -111.54 -5.22
C GLU A 143 13.32 -110.40 -4.19
N VAL A 144 14.23 -110.52 -3.22
CA VAL A 144 14.54 -109.46 -2.25
C VAL A 144 15.27 -108.31 -2.93
N VAL A 145 16.17 -108.60 -3.88
CA VAL A 145 16.88 -107.58 -4.67
C VAL A 145 15.91 -106.83 -5.59
N ILE A 146 15.00 -107.55 -6.27
CA ILE A 146 13.96 -106.94 -7.10
C ILE A 146 13.08 -106.02 -6.25
N LYS A 147 12.57 -106.48 -5.09
CA LYS A 147 11.75 -105.65 -4.19
C LYS A 147 12.50 -104.42 -3.66
N LYS A 148 13.81 -104.51 -3.40
CA LYS A 148 14.63 -103.34 -3.02
C LYS A 148 14.79 -102.34 -4.15
N ILE A 149 14.94 -102.79 -5.40
CA ILE A 149 15.00 -101.91 -6.57
C ILE A 149 13.63 -101.28 -6.82
N GLU A 150 12.55 -102.05 -6.77
CA GLU A 150 11.18 -101.55 -6.87
C GLU A 150 10.89 -100.48 -5.81
N ALA A 151 11.26 -100.71 -4.55
CA ALA A 151 11.11 -99.73 -3.48
C ALA A 151 11.88 -98.43 -3.78
N LYS A 152 13.13 -98.51 -4.24
CA LYS A 152 13.92 -97.34 -4.65
C LYS A 152 13.30 -96.59 -5.82
N VAL A 153 12.78 -97.29 -6.82
CA VAL A 153 12.08 -96.68 -7.97
C VAL A 153 10.80 -95.99 -7.49
N HIS A 154 10.00 -96.62 -6.62
CA HIS A 154 8.80 -96.01 -6.06
C HIS A 154 9.12 -94.75 -5.23
N ASP A 155 10.20 -94.78 -4.44
CA ASP A 155 10.62 -93.60 -3.67
C ASP A 155 11.12 -92.47 -4.56
N GLN A 156 11.83 -92.79 -5.66
CA GLN A 156 12.21 -91.80 -6.68
C GLN A 156 10.99 -91.21 -7.39
N VAL A 157 10.01 -92.03 -7.76
CA VAL A 157 8.75 -91.56 -8.38
C VAL A 157 8.00 -90.64 -7.42
N LYS A 158 7.90 -90.98 -6.13
CA LYS A 158 7.29 -90.10 -5.11
C LYS A 158 8.00 -88.75 -5.00
N VAL A 159 9.33 -88.73 -5.06
CA VAL A 159 10.12 -87.48 -5.06
C VAL A 159 9.83 -86.68 -6.33
N CYS A 160 9.79 -87.31 -7.49
CA CYS A 160 9.44 -86.66 -8.75
C CYS A 160 8.01 -86.08 -8.73
N ASP A 161 7.03 -86.82 -8.20
CA ASP A 161 5.65 -86.37 -8.07
C ASP A 161 5.54 -85.15 -7.13
N MET A 162 6.26 -85.16 -6.00
CA MET A 162 6.33 -84.02 -5.08
C MET A 162 6.95 -82.78 -5.76
N LEU A 163 8.03 -82.94 -6.52
CA LEU A 163 8.67 -81.85 -7.26
C LEU A 163 7.74 -81.31 -8.36
N LEU A 164 6.99 -82.17 -9.05
CA LEU A 164 5.99 -81.74 -10.03
C LEU A 164 4.85 -80.94 -9.38
N HIS A 165 4.40 -81.32 -8.18
CA HIS A 165 3.42 -80.54 -7.43
C HIS A 165 3.95 -79.15 -7.04
N GLN A 166 5.20 -79.07 -6.56
CA GLN A 166 5.84 -77.78 -6.26
C GLN A 166 5.97 -76.92 -7.52
N LEU A 167 6.42 -77.48 -8.64
CA LEU A 167 6.52 -76.76 -9.91
C LEU A 167 5.16 -76.20 -10.36
N LYS A 168 4.07 -76.98 -10.21
CA LYS A 168 2.72 -76.52 -10.50
C LYS A 168 2.30 -75.36 -9.60
N GLN A 169 2.55 -75.44 -8.30
CA GLN A 169 2.26 -74.34 -7.36
C GLN A 169 3.03 -73.06 -7.72
N TRP A 170 4.30 -73.20 -8.10
CA TRP A 170 5.14 -72.05 -8.48
C TRP A 170 4.68 -71.43 -9.79
N SER A 171 4.24 -72.25 -10.76
CA SER A 171 3.65 -71.76 -12.01
C SER A 171 2.36 -70.98 -11.76
N GLN A 172 1.47 -71.48 -10.89
CA GLN A 172 0.23 -70.81 -10.52
C GLN A 172 0.50 -69.46 -9.83
N ALA A 173 1.42 -69.44 -8.86
CA ALA A 173 1.79 -68.21 -8.16
C ALA A 173 2.46 -67.18 -9.09
N ARG A 174 3.18 -67.64 -10.12
CA ARG A 174 3.72 -66.75 -11.16
C ARG A 174 2.59 -66.17 -12.01
N ASP A 175 1.67 -67.01 -12.46
CA ASP A 175 0.56 -66.59 -13.34
C ASP A 175 -0.40 -65.63 -12.61
N GLU A 176 -0.62 -65.81 -11.30
CA GLU A 176 -1.35 -64.85 -10.45
C GLU A 176 -0.65 -63.50 -10.36
N ARG A 177 0.66 -63.48 -10.10
CA ARG A 177 1.44 -62.23 -10.08
C ARG A 177 1.46 -61.55 -11.45
N GLN A 178 1.52 -62.32 -12.54
CA GLN A 178 1.49 -61.79 -13.89
C GLN A 178 0.14 -61.13 -14.20
N ARG A 179 -0.98 -61.73 -13.77
CA ARG A 179 -2.31 -61.14 -13.89
C ARG A 179 -2.42 -59.84 -13.08
N HIS A 180 -1.97 -59.85 -11.82
CA HIS A 180 -1.96 -58.64 -11.01
C HIS A 180 -1.12 -57.50 -11.61
N LEU A 181 0.02 -57.83 -12.23
CA LEU A 181 0.82 -56.82 -12.94
C LEU A 181 0.09 -56.25 -14.16
N GLN A 182 -0.62 -57.08 -14.92
CA GLN A 182 -1.43 -56.61 -16.04
C GLN A 182 -2.59 -55.72 -15.57
N ASP A 183 -3.28 -56.10 -14.50
CA ASP A 183 -4.36 -55.30 -13.93
C ASP A 183 -3.86 -53.92 -13.46
N LEU A 184 -2.68 -53.86 -12.84
CA LEU A 184 -2.04 -52.60 -12.44
C LEU A 184 -1.63 -51.75 -13.64
N GLN A 185 -1.05 -52.36 -14.68
CA GLN A 185 -0.71 -51.66 -15.91
C GLN A 185 -1.94 -51.08 -16.60
N HIS A 186 -3.04 -51.84 -16.63
CA HIS A 186 -4.32 -51.37 -17.18
C HIS A 186 -4.92 -50.24 -16.34
N ALA A 187 -4.84 -50.30 -15.00
CA ALA A 187 -5.28 -49.20 -14.14
C ALA A 187 -4.42 -47.92 -14.31
N GLU A 188 -3.11 -48.08 -14.53
CA GLU A 188 -2.18 -46.98 -14.79
C GLU A 188 -2.40 -46.35 -16.19
N THR A 189 -2.88 -47.12 -17.17
CA THR A 189 -3.20 -46.60 -18.50
C THR A 189 -4.67 -46.22 -18.71
N ASP A 190 -5.56 -46.43 -17.73
CA ASP A 190 -6.98 -46.10 -17.88
C ASP A 190 -7.20 -44.57 -17.80
N PRO A 191 -7.56 -43.92 -18.93
CA PRO A 191 -7.75 -42.48 -18.96
C PRO A 191 -8.91 -42.01 -18.06
N LYS A 192 -9.86 -42.90 -17.74
CA LYS A 192 -11.03 -42.55 -16.93
C LYS A 192 -10.68 -42.06 -15.52
N TRP A 193 -9.57 -42.54 -14.96
CA TRP A 193 -9.14 -42.15 -13.62
C TRP A 193 -8.15 -40.97 -13.66
N GLN A 194 -7.34 -40.87 -14.72
CA GLN A 194 -6.33 -39.82 -14.85
C GLN A 194 -6.93 -38.47 -15.26
N GLU A 195 -7.90 -38.47 -16.17
CA GLU A 195 -8.45 -37.24 -16.74
C GLU A 195 -9.17 -36.34 -15.71
N PRO A 196 -10.07 -36.86 -14.84
CA PRO A 196 -10.67 -36.04 -13.77
C PRO A 196 -9.67 -35.63 -12.69
N GLN A 197 -8.65 -36.45 -12.40
CA GLN A 197 -7.59 -36.09 -11.45
C GLN A 197 -6.70 -34.97 -12.01
N LEU A 198 -6.29 -35.06 -13.28
CA LEU A 198 -5.53 -34.01 -13.96
C LEU A 198 -6.33 -32.72 -14.08
N GLN A 199 -7.63 -32.80 -14.35
CA GLN A 199 -8.50 -31.63 -14.36
C GLN A 199 -8.62 -30.98 -12.98
N THR A 200 -8.70 -31.79 -11.92
CA THR A 200 -8.68 -31.31 -10.52
C THR A 200 -7.35 -30.64 -10.18
N ILE A 201 -6.22 -31.22 -10.59
CA ILE A 201 -4.88 -30.64 -10.40
C ILE A 201 -4.76 -29.31 -11.14
N ARG A 202 -5.24 -29.21 -12.39
CA ARG A 202 -5.27 -27.94 -13.14
C ARG A 202 -6.14 -26.89 -12.46
N GLN A 203 -7.32 -27.28 -11.98
CA GLN A 203 -8.23 -26.38 -11.28
C GLN A 203 -7.57 -25.83 -10.00
N LEU A 204 -6.99 -26.71 -9.18
CA LEU A 204 -6.25 -26.32 -7.97
C LEU A 204 -5.04 -25.44 -8.30
N GLY A 205 -4.31 -25.73 -9.38
CA GLY A 205 -3.22 -24.88 -9.85
C GLY A 205 -3.69 -23.46 -10.17
N ASN A 206 -4.78 -23.34 -10.94
CA ASN A 206 -5.38 -22.05 -11.29
C ASN A 206 -5.89 -21.30 -10.04
N ASP A 207 -6.49 -22.00 -9.09
CA ASP A 207 -7.03 -21.40 -7.87
C ASP A 207 -5.89 -20.93 -6.94
N ILE A 208 -4.78 -21.66 -6.87
CA ILE A 208 -3.56 -21.26 -6.15
C ILE A 208 -2.96 -20.02 -6.79
N GLU A 209 -2.82 -19.98 -8.13
CA GLU A 209 -2.27 -18.83 -8.84
C GLU A 209 -3.13 -17.57 -8.65
N LYS A 210 -4.46 -17.70 -8.75
CA LYS A 210 -5.42 -16.62 -8.44
C LYS A 210 -5.27 -16.15 -6.99
N MET A 211 -5.08 -17.06 -6.04
CA MET A 211 -4.86 -16.72 -4.64
C MET A 211 -3.55 -15.95 -4.45
N LEU A 212 -2.46 -16.38 -5.11
CA LEU A 212 -1.17 -15.67 -5.05
C LEU A 212 -1.27 -14.26 -5.64
N MET A 213 -1.95 -14.09 -6.78
CA MET A 213 -2.20 -12.77 -7.37
C MET A 213 -3.03 -11.88 -6.43
N LYS A 214 -4.07 -12.44 -5.79
CA LYS A 214 -4.86 -11.72 -4.77
C LYS A 214 -4.01 -11.31 -3.57
N ILE A 215 -3.17 -12.19 -3.05
CA ILE A 215 -2.25 -11.88 -1.95
C ILE A 215 -1.31 -10.74 -2.36
N HIS A 216 -0.69 -10.83 -3.55
CA HIS A 216 0.22 -9.79 -4.04
C HIS A 216 -0.49 -8.43 -4.20
N SER A 217 -1.69 -8.42 -4.79
CA SER A 217 -2.50 -7.20 -4.89
C SER A 217 -2.86 -6.63 -3.50
N GLY A 218 -3.21 -7.50 -2.55
CA GLY A 218 -3.48 -7.13 -1.17
C GLY A 218 -2.27 -6.57 -0.44
N GLU A 219 -1.08 -7.10 -0.69
CA GLU A 219 0.18 -6.58 -0.15
C GLU A 219 0.50 -5.18 -0.70
N ILE A 220 0.30 -4.95 -2.00
CA ILE A 220 0.50 -3.63 -2.62
C ILE A 220 -0.45 -2.61 -1.98
N VAL A 221 -1.73 -2.96 -1.88
CA VAL A 221 -2.76 -2.10 -1.26
C VAL A 221 -2.43 -1.83 0.21
N THR A 222 -2.01 -2.84 0.96
CA THR A 222 -1.61 -2.70 2.37
C THR A 222 -0.41 -1.77 2.52
N LYS A 223 0.62 -1.92 1.68
CA LYS A 223 1.79 -1.03 1.66
C LYS A 223 1.38 0.41 1.36
N LEU A 224 0.44 0.62 0.44
CA LEU A 224 -0.10 1.94 0.11
C LEU A 224 -0.82 2.56 1.31
N TYR A 225 -1.71 1.81 1.98
CA TYR A 225 -2.42 2.28 3.17
C TYR A 225 -1.49 2.62 4.32
N LEU A 226 -0.46 1.80 4.57
CA LEU A 226 0.55 2.09 5.59
C LEU A 226 1.31 3.39 5.28
N ARG A 227 1.68 3.61 4.01
CA ARG A 227 2.35 4.84 3.58
C ARG A 227 1.44 6.06 3.74
N LEU A 228 0.17 5.95 3.37
CA LEU A 228 -0.83 7.01 3.56
C LEU A 228 -1.01 7.33 5.04
N GLN A 229 -1.13 6.30 5.89
CA GLN A 229 -1.23 6.47 7.34
C GLN A 229 -0.01 7.20 7.91
N GLU A 230 1.19 6.90 7.42
CA GLU A 230 2.41 7.59 7.86
C GLU A 230 2.38 9.08 7.48
N VAL A 231 1.97 9.42 6.26
CA VAL A 231 1.81 10.82 5.83
C VAL A 231 0.77 11.52 6.69
N LEU A 232 -0.40 10.93 6.89
CA LEU A 232 -1.46 11.49 7.73
C LEU A 232 -1.01 11.68 9.19
N ARG A 233 -0.24 10.74 9.74
CA ARG A 233 0.35 10.89 11.07
C ARG A 233 1.32 12.06 11.14
N ARG A 234 2.14 12.28 10.10
CA ARG A 234 3.05 13.43 10.03
C ARG A 234 2.25 14.73 10.01
N GLU A 235 1.24 14.83 9.15
CA GLU A 235 0.35 16.01 9.09
C GLU A 235 -0.35 16.30 10.43
N LEU A 236 -0.85 15.26 11.10
CA LEU A 236 -1.48 15.37 12.42
C LEU A 236 -0.54 15.88 13.52
N VAL A 237 0.79 15.76 13.37
CA VAL A 237 1.74 16.34 14.33
C VAL A 237 1.90 17.86 14.11
N TYR A 238 1.78 18.33 12.87
CA TYR A 238 1.93 19.76 12.54
C TYR A 238 0.65 20.56 12.78
N LEU A 239 -0.52 19.96 12.55
CA LEU A 239 -1.81 20.65 12.62
C LEU A 239 -2.10 21.28 14.01
N PRO A 240 -1.89 20.58 15.15
CA PRO A 240 -2.09 21.17 16.47
C PRO A 240 -1.11 22.32 16.75
N ARG A 241 0.16 22.20 16.32
CA ARG A 241 1.14 23.29 16.49
C ARG A 241 0.76 24.54 15.71
N TYR A 242 0.23 24.36 14.51
CA TYR A 242 -0.28 25.48 13.71
C TYR A 242 -1.50 26.13 14.37
N LEU A 243 -2.39 25.32 14.93
CA LEU A 243 -3.54 25.81 15.69
C LEU A 243 -3.12 26.56 16.97
N ASP A 244 -2.12 26.06 17.69
CA ASP A 244 -1.54 26.71 18.87
C ASP A 244 -0.91 28.06 18.50
N LEU A 245 -0.22 28.16 17.36
CA LEU A 245 0.33 29.41 16.86
C LEU A 245 -0.78 30.42 16.55
N LEU A 246 -1.82 30.00 15.83
CA LEU A 246 -2.96 30.86 15.50
C LEU A 246 -3.75 31.30 16.74
N SER A 247 -3.95 30.40 17.70
CA SER A 247 -4.62 30.72 18.96
C SER A 247 -3.79 31.72 19.77
N GLY A 248 -2.47 31.53 19.87
CA GLY A 248 -1.54 32.48 20.48
C GLY A 248 -1.59 33.86 19.83
N MET A 249 -1.56 33.92 18.49
CA MET A 249 -1.70 35.19 17.75
C MET A 249 -3.03 35.88 18.05
N THR A 250 -4.12 35.12 18.13
CA THR A 250 -5.45 35.66 18.43
C THR A 250 -5.52 36.25 19.84
N VAL A 251 -4.92 35.58 20.83
CA VAL A 251 -4.80 36.09 22.21
C VAL A 251 -4.01 37.38 22.23
N MET A 252 -2.84 37.43 21.58
CA MET A 252 -2.01 38.63 21.47
C MET A 252 -2.79 39.82 20.88
N TYR A 253 -3.49 39.62 19.76
CA TYR A 253 -4.29 40.68 19.16
C TYR A 253 -5.46 41.14 20.05
N HIS A 254 -6.09 40.22 20.76
CA HIS A 254 -7.14 40.56 21.71
C HIS A 254 -6.60 41.39 22.88
N GLU A 255 -5.45 41.02 23.43
CA GLU A 255 -4.76 41.78 24.49
C GLU A 255 -4.35 43.17 24.02
N GLU A 256 -3.79 43.30 22.81
CA GLU A 256 -3.45 44.62 22.25
C GLU A 256 -4.69 45.50 22.05
N LEU A 257 -5.78 44.93 21.55
CA LEU A 257 -7.02 45.65 21.34
C LEU A 257 -7.61 46.13 22.67
N THR A 258 -7.69 45.24 23.65
CA THR A 258 -8.20 45.57 24.99
C THR A 258 -7.32 46.62 25.67
N ALA A 259 -6.00 46.51 25.60
CA ALA A 259 -5.07 47.52 26.10
C ALA A 259 -5.24 48.89 25.40
N ARG A 260 -5.43 48.91 24.09
CA ARG A 260 -5.74 50.15 23.35
C ARG A 260 -7.06 50.77 23.79
N THR A 261 -8.10 49.96 23.99
CA THR A 261 -9.40 50.46 24.45
C THR A 261 -9.34 51.01 25.88
N SER A 262 -8.65 50.32 26.80
CA SER A 262 -8.47 50.79 28.18
C SER A 262 -7.63 52.06 28.24
N LEU A 263 -6.58 52.18 27.42
CA LEU A 263 -5.78 53.40 27.31
C LEU A 263 -6.60 54.57 26.78
N LYS A 264 -7.46 54.36 25.77
CA LYS A 264 -8.40 55.39 25.28
C LYS A 264 -9.36 55.83 26.39
N ALA A 265 -9.98 54.89 27.11
CA ALA A 265 -10.88 55.20 28.22
C ALA A 265 -10.16 55.98 29.34
N ASN A 266 -8.96 55.56 29.74
CA ASN A 266 -8.13 56.25 30.73
C ASN A 266 -7.76 57.67 30.27
N ASN A 267 -7.45 57.86 29.00
CA ASN A 267 -7.17 59.20 28.47
C ASN A 267 -8.40 60.11 28.51
N VAL A 268 -9.60 59.59 28.24
CA VAL A 268 -10.85 60.34 28.38
C VAL A 268 -11.07 60.72 29.85
N ILE A 269 -10.92 59.79 30.79
CA ILE A 269 -11.05 60.05 32.23
C ILE A 269 -10.05 61.13 32.68
N LYS A 270 -8.79 61.03 32.26
CA LYS A 270 -7.76 62.04 32.59
C LYS A 270 -8.11 63.43 32.07
N LYS A 271 -8.65 63.54 30.85
CA LYS A 271 -9.11 64.83 30.29
C LYS A 271 -10.26 65.41 31.11
N LEU A 272 -11.27 64.61 31.41
CA LEU A 272 -12.40 65.03 32.24
C LEU A 272 -11.95 65.49 33.64
N MET A 273 -11.02 64.76 34.27
CA MET A 273 -10.45 65.16 35.56
C MET A 273 -9.66 66.48 35.47
N ALA A 274 -8.92 66.69 34.39
CA ALA A 274 -8.16 67.93 34.17
C ALA A 274 -9.08 69.15 33.94
N GLU A 275 -10.22 68.95 33.28
CA GLU A 275 -11.24 69.99 33.05
C GLU A 275 -12.04 70.31 34.33
N ALA A 276 -12.48 69.28 35.06
CA ALA A 276 -13.26 69.44 36.28
C ALA A 276 -12.43 69.95 37.48
N GLY A 277 -11.14 69.60 37.55
CA GLY A 277 -10.26 69.94 38.68
C GLY A 277 -10.18 71.43 39.02
N PRO A 278 -9.93 72.33 38.05
CA PRO A 278 -9.96 73.78 38.27
C PRO A 278 -11.31 74.28 38.78
N GLN A 279 -12.42 73.80 38.22
CA GLN A 279 -13.77 74.20 38.65
C GLN A 279 -14.02 73.83 40.11
N VAL A 280 -13.68 72.60 40.52
CA VAL A 280 -13.81 72.15 41.90
C VAL A 280 -12.92 72.97 42.85
N ARG A 281 -11.70 73.36 42.42
CA ARG A 281 -10.82 74.22 43.22
C ARG A 281 -11.40 75.63 43.40
N VAL A 282 -11.92 76.23 42.34
CA VAL A 282 -12.56 77.56 42.41
C VAL A 282 -13.82 77.50 43.26
N GLU A 283 -14.68 76.50 43.07
CA GLU A 283 -15.88 76.29 43.88
C GLU A 283 -15.54 76.13 45.36
N LYS A 284 -14.48 75.38 45.69
CA LYS A 284 -13.98 75.26 47.07
C LYS A 284 -13.49 76.62 47.60
N GLN A 285 -12.70 77.37 46.83
CA GLN A 285 -12.23 78.70 47.24
C GLN A 285 -13.39 79.66 47.51
N LEU A 286 -14.41 79.66 46.66
CA LEU A 286 -15.62 80.48 46.84
C LEU A 286 -16.40 80.06 48.09
N ARG A 287 -16.56 78.74 48.33
CA ARG A 287 -17.17 78.22 49.57
C ARG A 287 -16.38 78.66 50.80
N ASP A 288 -15.05 78.55 50.78
CA ASP A 288 -14.18 78.92 51.89
C ASP A 288 -14.23 80.44 52.15
N GLN A 289 -14.27 81.26 51.10
CA GLN A 289 -14.47 82.72 51.21
C GLN A 289 -15.82 83.06 51.82
N SER A 290 -16.90 82.45 51.33
CA SER A 290 -18.25 82.64 51.88
C SER A 290 -18.32 82.22 53.35
N LEU A 291 -17.71 81.09 53.72
CA LEU A 291 -17.62 80.66 55.12
C LEU A 291 -16.78 81.65 55.97
N ALA A 292 -15.70 82.22 55.43
CA ALA A 292 -14.89 83.22 56.12
C ALA A 292 -15.66 84.54 56.33
N GLU A 293 -16.44 84.98 55.34
CA GLU A 293 -17.33 86.14 55.45
C GLU A 293 -18.41 85.91 56.50
N GLN A 294 -19.07 84.75 56.49
CA GLN A 294 -20.04 84.37 57.53
C GLN A 294 -19.40 84.36 58.92
N ARG A 295 -18.18 83.80 59.07
CA ARG A 295 -17.44 83.83 60.34
C ARG A 295 -17.13 85.26 60.80
N LYS A 296 -16.70 86.14 59.91
CA LYS A 296 -16.46 87.56 60.21
C LYS A 296 -17.75 88.26 60.65
N HIS A 297 -18.87 87.99 59.98
CA HIS A 297 -20.16 88.54 60.36
C HIS A 297 -20.59 88.07 61.75
N ILE A 298 -20.47 86.77 62.05
CA ILE A 298 -20.72 86.22 63.39
C ILE A 298 -19.83 86.89 64.44
N GLU A 299 -18.55 87.10 64.13
CA GLU A 299 -17.62 87.72 65.07
C GLU A 299 -17.90 89.23 65.27
N SER A 300 -18.33 89.93 64.22
CA SER A 300 -18.82 91.31 64.30
C SER A 300 -20.08 91.40 65.16
N LEU A 301 -21.04 90.48 64.97
CA LEU A 301 -22.22 90.37 65.83
C LEU A 301 -21.85 90.07 67.28
N ARG A 302 -20.86 89.19 67.54
CA ARG A 302 -20.35 88.95 68.89
C ARG A 302 -19.75 90.21 69.52
N ARG A 303 -18.89 90.94 68.81
CA ARG A 303 -18.35 92.23 69.28
C ARG A 303 -19.44 93.27 69.50
N GLN A 304 -20.46 93.31 68.62
CA GLN A 304 -21.61 94.19 68.76
C GLN A 304 -22.46 93.77 69.96
N GLU A 305 -22.62 92.49 70.23
CA GLU A 305 -23.35 92.00 71.40
C GLU A 305 -22.57 92.25 72.69
N GLU A 306 -21.24 92.13 72.67
CA GLU A 306 -20.37 92.50 73.80
C GLU A 306 -20.42 94.01 74.07
N SER A 307 -20.34 94.86 73.04
CA SER A 307 -20.51 96.31 73.19
C SER A 307 -21.94 96.70 73.59
N LYS A 308 -22.97 96.02 73.08
CA LYS A 308 -24.35 96.18 73.56
C LYS A 308 -24.54 95.65 74.97
N ARG A 309 -23.83 94.61 75.41
CA ARG A 309 -23.82 94.15 76.81
C ARG A 309 -23.15 95.19 77.70
N GLN A 310 -22.04 95.79 77.26
CA GLN A 310 -21.39 96.92 77.95
C GLN A 310 -22.29 98.16 77.98
N GLN A 311 -22.94 98.50 76.87
CA GLN A 311 -23.92 99.59 76.79
C GLN A 311 -25.20 99.27 77.57
N ARG A 312 -25.65 98.02 77.66
CA ARG A 312 -26.76 97.60 78.54
C ARG A 312 -26.33 97.62 80.00
N GLN A 313 -25.07 97.34 80.34
CA GLN A 313 -24.55 97.57 81.68
C GLN A 313 -24.49 99.08 81.99
N GLN A 314 -24.08 99.92 81.03
CA GLN A 314 -24.11 101.39 81.14
C GLN A 314 -25.53 101.97 81.12
N ALA A 315 -26.46 101.39 80.36
CA ALA A 315 -27.84 101.80 80.24
C ALA A 315 -28.72 101.21 81.35
N VAL A 316 -28.36 100.09 81.98
CA VAL A 316 -28.93 99.71 83.29
C VAL A 316 -28.48 100.73 84.36
N SER A 317 -27.28 101.33 84.21
CA SER A 317 -26.85 102.47 85.02
C SER A 317 -27.48 103.83 84.63
N MET A 318 -28.04 104.00 83.42
CA MET A 318 -28.57 105.30 82.93
C MET A 318 -30.09 105.31 82.66
N LEU A 319 -30.73 104.16 82.43
CA LEU A 319 -32.18 103.95 82.32
C LEU A 319 -32.79 103.59 83.69
N SER A 320 -32.20 104.14 84.76
CA SER A 320 -33.00 104.72 85.85
C SER A 320 -33.58 106.10 85.48
N ALA A 321 -33.36 106.60 84.26
CA ALA A 321 -33.96 107.84 83.77
C ALA A 321 -34.45 107.71 82.32
N GLU A 322 -35.74 107.37 82.23
CA GLU A 322 -36.71 107.91 81.28
C GLU A 322 -36.70 107.48 79.80
N GLN A 323 -37.91 107.60 79.27
CA GLN A 323 -38.59 106.77 78.31
C GLN A 323 -38.97 107.60 77.07
N ASP A 324 -39.08 106.90 75.94
CA ASP A 324 -40.16 107.05 74.94
C ASP A 324 -40.21 108.22 73.92
N LEU A 325 -40.24 107.77 72.65
CA LEU A 325 -41.21 108.07 71.58
C LEU A 325 -40.84 108.94 70.36
N SER A 326 -41.21 108.33 69.21
CA SER A 326 -41.86 108.91 68.02
C SER A 326 -40.95 109.63 67.00
N SER A 327 -40.77 109.13 65.77
CA SER A 327 -41.66 108.99 64.60
C SER A 327 -41.70 110.22 63.67
N SER A 328 -42.11 109.97 62.42
CA SER A 328 -42.48 110.88 61.33
C SER A 328 -41.34 111.25 60.34
N GLU A 329 -41.51 111.34 59.01
CA GLU A 329 -42.57 110.96 58.05
C GLU A 329 -42.07 111.34 56.62
N THR A 330 -42.90 110.98 55.65
CA THR A 330 -42.77 110.76 54.20
C THR A 330 -42.64 111.98 53.26
N VAL A 331 -42.45 111.72 51.94
CA VAL A 331 -43.26 112.17 50.75
C VAL A 331 -42.35 112.08 49.48
N VAL A 332 -42.76 111.51 48.32
CA VAL A 332 -43.38 112.15 47.12
C VAL A 332 -43.98 111.07 46.18
N GLY A 333 -45.20 111.31 45.65
CA GLY A 333 -46.06 110.33 44.97
C GLY A 333 -46.19 110.40 43.44
N ALA A 334 -45.45 111.24 42.72
CA ALA A 334 -45.46 111.24 41.24
C ALA A 334 -44.37 110.35 40.62
N ASP A 335 -43.29 110.10 41.35
CA ASP A 335 -42.28 109.08 41.01
C ASP A 335 -42.81 107.65 41.15
N LEU A 336 -43.93 107.44 41.85
CA LEU A 336 -44.43 106.14 42.25
C LEU A 336 -45.01 105.32 41.08
N GLU A 337 -45.66 105.96 40.11
CA GLU A 337 -46.22 105.26 38.93
C GLU A 337 -45.17 104.93 37.88
N ALA A 338 -44.25 105.87 37.59
CA ALA A 338 -43.08 105.60 36.75
C ALA A 338 -42.17 104.54 37.40
N ALA A 339 -42.06 104.57 38.73
CA ALA A 339 -41.40 103.52 39.50
C ALA A 339 -42.18 102.20 39.44
N MET A 340 -43.51 102.18 39.47
CA MET A 340 -44.29 100.94 39.33
C MET A 340 -44.14 100.31 37.93
N ALA A 341 -44.23 101.09 36.85
CA ALA A 341 -44.03 100.58 35.49
C ALA A 341 -42.59 100.09 35.26
N LYS A 342 -41.61 100.81 35.84
CA LYS A 342 -40.20 100.39 35.86
C LYS A 342 -40.01 99.11 36.68
N MET A 343 -40.63 99.01 37.86
CA MET A 343 -40.59 97.83 38.73
C MET A 343 -41.23 96.61 38.07
N GLN A 344 -42.35 96.76 37.36
CA GLN A 344 -42.98 95.66 36.60
C GLN A 344 -42.10 95.18 35.45
N ARG A 345 -41.47 96.12 34.70
CA ARG A 345 -40.52 95.76 33.64
C ARG A 345 -39.28 95.08 34.21
N GLU A 346 -38.75 95.56 35.32
CA GLU A 346 -37.63 94.94 36.04
C GLU A 346 -37.98 93.54 36.53
N ALA A 347 -39.15 93.36 37.13
CA ALA A 347 -39.64 92.05 37.59
C ALA A 347 -39.81 91.04 36.44
N PHE A 348 -40.28 91.49 35.27
CA PHE A 348 -40.37 90.64 34.08
C PHE A 348 -38.98 90.24 33.56
N VAL A 349 -38.03 91.19 33.52
CA VAL A 349 -36.65 90.91 33.08
C VAL A 349 -35.95 89.95 34.04
N THR A 350 -36.12 90.12 35.35
CA THR A 350 -35.55 89.21 36.34
C THR A 350 -36.15 87.81 36.27
N ASP A 351 -37.47 87.66 36.07
CA ASP A 351 -38.12 86.35 35.85
C ASP A 351 -37.56 85.64 34.61
N LYS A 352 -37.38 86.35 33.49
CA LYS A 352 -36.77 85.76 32.28
C LYS A 352 -35.31 85.39 32.47
N MET A 353 -34.56 86.19 33.22
CA MET A 353 -33.16 85.91 33.53
C MET A 353 -33.01 84.73 34.49
N GLU A 354 -33.89 84.57 35.48
CA GLU A 354 -33.92 83.38 36.36
C GLU A 354 -34.39 82.12 35.62
N LYS A 355 -35.32 82.24 34.67
CA LYS A 355 -35.68 81.15 33.74
C LYS A 355 -34.51 80.74 32.85
N ALA A 356 -33.74 81.71 32.34
CA ALA A 356 -32.54 81.43 31.55
C ALA A 356 -31.44 80.78 32.41
N LYS A 357 -31.26 81.26 33.65
CA LYS A 357 -30.33 80.70 34.64
C LYS A 357 -30.66 79.24 34.95
N THR A 358 -31.93 78.93 35.21
CA THR A 358 -32.39 77.56 35.50
C THR A 358 -32.25 76.65 34.28
N ALA A 359 -32.60 77.13 33.08
CA ALA A 359 -32.44 76.36 31.83
C ALA A 359 -30.97 76.07 31.47
N LEU A 360 -30.08 77.02 31.72
CA LEU A 360 -28.64 76.90 31.44
C LEU A 360 -27.82 76.40 32.64
N GLN A 361 -28.49 76.06 33.75
CA GLN A 361 -27.89 75.62 35.02
C GLN A 361 -26.73 76.53 35.50
N CYS A 362 -26.89 77.85 35.34
CA CYS A 362 -25.89 78.84 35.77
C CYS A 362 -26.04 79.17 37.25
N SER A 363 -24.95 79.51 37.93
CA SER A 363 -24.98 79.84 39.37
C SER A 363 -25.46 81.27 39.63
N CYS A 364 -25.17 82.19 38.70
CA CYS A 364 -25.58 83.58 38.75
C CYS A 364 -26.03 84.11 37.37
N LEU A 365 -26.78 85.21 37.36
CA LEU A 365 -27.31 85.82 36.12
C LEU A 365 -26.21 86.31 35.17
N TRP A 366 -25.05 86.71 35.71
CA TRP A 366 -23.92 87.23 34.94
C TRP A 366 -23.15 86.14 34.16
N GLU A 367 -23.34 84.86 34.49
CA GLU A 367 -22.72 83.72 33.79
C GLU A 367 -23.47 83.31 32.52
N ILE A 368 -24.73 83.73 32.37
CA ILE A 368 -25.60 83.37 31.25
C ILE A 368 -24.93 83.67 29.88
N PRO A 369 -24.35 84.87 29.62
CA PRO A 369 -23.70 85.15 28.34
C PRO A 369 -22.51 84.24 28.05
N SER A 370 -21.68 83.97 29.07
CA SER A 370 -20.50 83.10 28.97
C SER A 370 -20.90 81.64 28.70
N SER A 371 -21.96 81.15 29.36
CA SER A 371 -22.51 79.81 29.17
C SER A 371 -23.07 79.62 27.75
N ILE A 372 -23.86 80.59 27.26
CA ILE A 372 -24.38 80.58 25.88
C ILE A 372 -23.23 80.60 24.87
N GLN A 373 -22.18 81.41 25.10
CA GLN A 373 -21.03 81.45 24.22
C GLN A 373 -20.25 80.12 24.22
N ALA A 374 -20.11 79.47 25.38
CA ALA A 374 -19.47 78.16 25.49
C ALA A 374 -20.29 77.07 24.77
N GLN A 375 -21.62 77.05 24.92
CA GLN A 375 -22.49 76.14 24.19
C GLN A 375 -22.41 76.35 22.67
N ARG A 376 -22.37 77.61 22.20
CA ARG A 376 -22.18 77.92 20.77
C ARG A 376 -20.84 77.40 20.24
N LYS A 377 -19.75 77.57 20.99
CA LYS A 377 -18.42 77.03 20.63
C LYS A 377 -18.44 75.50 20.63
N SER A 378 -19.08 74.87 21.61
CA SER A 378 -19.22 73.41 21.68
C SER A 378 -20.03 72.87 20.49
N LEU A 379 -21.12 73.53 20.13
CA LEU A 379 -21.93 73.18 18.95
C LEU A 379 -21.13 73.32 17.66
N ALA A 380 -20.35 74.40 17.51
CA ALA A 380 -19.47 74.59 16.36
C ALA A 380 -18.40 73.48 16.26
N ASN A 381 -17.78 73.10 17.38
CA ASN A 381 -16.80 72.00 17.41
C ASN A 381 -17.44 70.65 17.08
N LEU A 382 -18.65 70.38 17.59
CA LEU A 382 -19.40 69.17 17.26
C LEU A 382 -19.77 69.12 15.78
N GLN A 383 -20.21 70.24 15.21
CA GLN A 383 -20.49 70.34 13.79
C GLN A 383 -19.22 70.06 12.95
N GLN A 384 -18.08 70.64 13.33
CA GLN A 384 -16.80 70.35 12.68
C GLN A 384 -16.43 68.86 12.77
N HIS A 385 -16.62 68.21 13.92
CA HIS A 385 -16.35 66.78 14.05
C HIS A 385 -17.29 65.92 13.20
N ILE A 386 -18.56 66.32 13.06
CA ILE A 386 -19.51 65.64 12.17
C ILE A 386 -19.02 65.76 10.73
N ASP A 387 -18.57 66.93 10.30
CA ASP A 387 -18.07 67.18 8.95
C ASP A 387 -16.79 66.36 8.68
N GLU A 388 -15.82 66.35 9.61
CA GLU A 388 -14.61 65.52 9.52
C GLU A 388 -14.92 64.01 9.46
N CYS A 389 -15.93 63.55 10.21
CA CYS A 389 -16.39 62.16 10.17
C CYS A 389 -17.02 61.82 8.82
N ASN A 390 -17.81 62.73 8.26
CA ASN A 390 -18.42 62.56 6.94
C ASN A 390 -17.36 62.53 5.84
N GLU A 391 -16.35 63.39 5.89
CA GLU A 391 -15.22 63.35 4.95
C GLU A 391 -14.45 62.03 5.01
N LYS A 392 -14.10 61.56 6.21
CA LYS A 392 -13.42 60.26 6.39
C LYS A 392 -14.25 59.10 5.85
N LYS A 393 -15.57 59.14 6.05
CA LYS A 393 -16.50 58.14 5.51
C LYS A 393 -16.47 58.13 3.97
N GLU A 394 -16.47 59.29 3.33
CA GLU A 394 -16.39 59.37 1.86
C GLU A 394 -15.03 58.92 1.31
N VAL A 395 -13.92 59.25 2.00
CA VAL A 395 -12.59 58.72 1.64
C VAL A 395 -12.56 57.20 1.75
N LEU A 396 -13.05 56.62 2.85
CA LEU A 396 -13.08 55.17 3.04
C LEU A 396 -13.94 54.47 1.97
N LYS A 397 -15.10 55.04 1.61
CA LYS A 397 -15.93 54.53 0.51
C LYS A 397 -15.18 54.52 -0.82
N LYS A 398 -14.40 55.56 -1.13
CA LYS A 398 -13.58 55.60 -2.35
C LYS A 398 -12.49 54.52 -2.33
N THR A 399 -11.77 54.38 -1.21
CA THR A 399 -10.74 53.34 -1.08
C THR A 399 -11.32 51.93 -1.18
N LEU A 400 -12.52 51.71 -0.65
CA LEU A 400 -13.21 50.43 -0.76
C LEU A 400 -13.53 50.10 -2.22
N LYS A 401 -14.09 51.05 -2.97
CA LYS A 401 -14.35 50.88 -4.41
C LYS A 401 -13.07 50.62 -5.21
N GLU A 402 -11.97 51.28 -4.89
CA GLU A 402 -10.67 51.03 -5.52
C GLU A 402 -10.15 49.63 -5.23
N LEU A 403 -10.30 49.15 -3.99
CA LEU A 403 -9.91 47.79 -3.61
C LEU A 403 -10.81 46.73 -4.25
N GLU A 404 -12.11 46.97 -4.34
CA GLU A 404 -13.06 46.10 -5.05
C GLU A 404 -12.69 45.99 -6.53
N LEU A 405 -12.32 47.11 -7.18
CA LEU A 405 -11.86 47.10 -8.56
C LEU A 405 -10.55 46.32 -8.70
N LYS A 406 -9.56 46.56 -7.83
CA LYS A 406 -8.30 45.79 -7.82
C LYS A 406 -8.55 44.30 -7.60
N HIS A 407 -9.46 43.94 -6.70
CA HIS A 407 -9.83 42.57 -6.45
C HIS A 407 -10.53 41.93 -7.66
N ALA A 408 -11.43 42.64 -8.34
CA ALA A 408 -12.04 42.17 -9.59
C ALA A 408 -10.98 41.96 -10.68
N VAL A 409 -10.06 42.90 -10.85
CA VAL A 409 -8.92 42.77 -11.77
C VAL A 409 -8.09 41.54 -11.43
N LEU A 410 -7.76 41.29 -10.16
CA LEU A 410 -7.03 40.08 -9.77
C LEU A 410 -7.83 38.78 -9.94
N LYS A 411 -9.15 38.81 -9.72
CA LYS A 411 -10.03 37.65 -9.87
C LYS A 411 -10.23 37.27 -11.34
N PHE A 412 -10.25 38.24 -12.24
CA PHE A 412 -10.58 38.05 -13.65
C PHE A 412 -9.38 38.18 -14.60
N ASN A 413 -8.22 38.66 -14.14
CA ASN A 413 -7.00 38.59 -14.92
C ASN A 413 -6.38 37.19 -14.79
N GLN A 414 -6.30 36.47 -15.91
CA GLN A 414 -5.36 35.36 -16.06
C GLN A 414 -3.92 35.87 -15.94
N PRO A 415 -2.98 35.07 -15.39
CA PRO A 415 -1.59 35.48 -15.26
C PRO A 415 -1.02 35.91 -16.62
N ASP A 416 -0.27 37.01 -16.60
CA ASP A 416 0.18 37.74 -17.77
C ASP A 416 0.88 36.86 -18.82
N SER A 417 0.81 37.32 -20.07
CA SER A 417 1.32 36.70 -21.32
C SER A 417 2.62 35.89 -21.24
N THR A 418 3.55 36.18 -20.33
CA THR A 418 4.79 35.41 -20.15
C THR A 418 4.55 34.01 -19.58
N THR A 419 3.61 33.86 -18.64
CA THR A 419 3.23 32.55 -18.11
C THR A 419 2.46 31.73 -19.15
N ARG A 420 1.62 32.37 -19.96
CA ARG A 420 0.92 31.70 -21.07
C ARG A 420 1.86 31.21 -22.16
N LEU A 421 2.86 32.00 -22.56
CA LEU A 421 3.87 31.57 -23.54
C LEU A 421 4.70 30.37 -23.02
N GLN A 422 5.09 30.39 -21.75
CA GLN A 422 5.78 29.25 -21.14
C GLN A 422 4.88 28.01 -21.06
N GLU A 423 3.59 28.18 -20.80
CA GLU A 423 2.62 27.08 -20.82
C GLU A 423 2.43 26.51 -22.22
N GLU A 424 2.37 27.35 -23.25
CA GLU A 424 2.30 26.95 -24.66
C GLU A 424 3.56 26.19 -25.09
N ASP A 425 4.76 26.69 -24.76
CA ASP A 425 6.03 26.00 -25.01
C ASP A 425 6.09 24.63 -24.32
N LEU A 426 5.62 24.53 -23.06
CA LEU A 426 5.58 23.26 -22.34
C LEU A 426 4.56 22.29 -22.96
N ARG A 427 3.42 22.79 -23.46
CA ARG A 427 2.43 21.97 -24.18
C ARG A 427 2.98 21.47 -25.52
N GLU A 428 3.74 22.28 -26.25
CA GLU A 428 4.38 21.85 -27.48
C GLU A 428 5.46 20.79 -27.22
N ASN A 429 6.29 20.99 -26.20
CA ASN A 429 7.28 19.99 -25.77
C ASN A 429 6.62 18.68 -25.33
N LEU A 430 5.50 18.75 -24.61
CA LEU A 430 4.74 17.57 -24.21
C LEU A 430 4.22 16.80 -25.43
N LYS A 431 3.63 17.49 -26.42
CA LYS A 431 3.17 16.85 -27.67
C LYS A 431 4.32 16.20 -28.44
N GLN A 432 5.50 16.83 -28.48
CA GLN A 432 6.67 16.26 -29.15
C GLN A 432 7.16 15.00 -28.44
N GLU A 433 7.22 14.99 -27.10
CA GLU A 433 7.60 13.81 -26.33
C GLU A 433 6.55 12.69 -26.41
N GLU A 434 5.26 13.02 -26.44
CA GLU A 434 4.20 12.04 -26.69
C GLU A 434 4.33 11.39 -28.07
N ALA A 435 4.56 12.18 -29.12
CA ALA A 435 4.77 11.66 -30.47
C ALA A 435 6.03 10.78 -30.56
N ARG A 436 7.11 11.17 -29.87
CA ARG A 436 8.34 10.39 -29.78
C ARG A 436 8.11 9.06 -29.05
N LEU A 437 7.35 9.09 -27.96
CA LEU A 437 7.00 7.90 -27.19
C LEU A 437 6.14 6.94 -28.02
N GLU A 438 5.16 7.47 -28.76
CA GLU A 438 4.32 6.67 -29.64
C GLU A 438 5.12 6.03 -30.78
N GLN A 439 6.09 6.76 -31.34
CA GLN A 439 7.02 6.21 -32.31
C GLN A 439 7.85 5.05 -31.72
N MET A 440 8.35 5.21 -30.49
CA MET A 440 9.11 4.15 -29.80
C MET A 440 8.22 2.92 -29.51
N ARG A 441 6.98 3.12 -29.07
CA ARG A 441 6.00 2.03 -28.87
C ARG A 441 5.71 1.29 -30.18
N ALA A 442 5.47 2.01 -31.26
CA ALA A 442 5.25 1.41 -32.57
C ALA A 442 6.48 0.61 -33.06
N GLN A 443 7.70 1.09 -32.79
CA GLN A 443 8.93 0.36 -33.09
C GLN A 443 9.07 -0.90 -32.22
N MET A 444 8.77 -0.81 -30.92
CA MET A 444 8.78 -1.95 -30.01
C MET A 444 7.79 -3.03 -30.47
N LEU A 445 6.56 -2.66 -30.78
CA LEU A 445 5.53 -3.59 -31.30
C LEU A 445 5.98 -4.26 -32.60
N LYS A 446 6.56 -3.50 -33.54
CA LYS A 446 7.14 -4.09 -34.76
C LYS A 446 8.28 -5.06 -34.46
N SER A 447 9.12 -4.77 -33.47
CA SER A 447 10.20 -5.68 -33.07
C SER A 447 9.68 -6.96 -32.41
N GLN A 448 8.63 -6.84 -31.58
CA GLN A 448 7.98 -7.98 -30.93
C GLN A 448 7.28 -8.87 -31.96
N LYS A 449 6.52 -8.29 -32.90
CA LYS A 449 5.91 -9.03 -34.01
C LYS A 449 6.94 -9.83 -34.80
N ARG A 450 8.06 -9.21 -35.18
CA ARG A 450 9.16 -9.92 -35.86
C ARG A 450 9.75 -11.05 -35.01
N LEU A 451 9.88 -10.87 -33.70
CA LEU A 451 10.42 -11.91 -32.82
C LEU A 451 9.49 -13.13 -32.75
N ILE A 452 8.18 -12.90 -32.66
CA ILE A 452 7.16 -13.96 -32.72
C ILE A 452 7.18 -14.65 -34.10
N GLU A 453 7.31 -13.89 -35.19
CA GLU A 453 7.47 -14.47 -36.53
C GLU A 453 8.70 -15.37 -36.62
N PHE A 454 9.85 -14.95 -36.07
CA PHE A 454 11.06 -15.79 -36.02
C PHE A 454 10.85 -17.06 -35.18
N GLU A 455 10.18 -16.96 -34.04
CA GLU A 455 9.85 -18.10 -33.19
C GLU A 455 8.96 -19.10 -33.92
N ASN A 456 7.91 -18.62 -34.58
CA ASN A 456 7.03 -19.45 -35.39
C ASN A 456 7.78 -20.12 -36.55
N ILE A 457 8.69 -19.41 -37.23
CA ILE A 457 9.51 -20.00 -38.30
C ILE A 457 10.40 -21.13 -37.77
N ILE A 458 11.04 -20.92 -36.61
CA ILE A 458 11.91 -21.92 -35.99
C ILE A 458 11.09 -23.13 -35.53
N ASP A 459 9.92 -22.91 -34.93
CA ASP A 459 9.04 -23.98 -34.49
C ASP A 459 8.49 -24.80 -35.65
N ASN A 460 8.09 -24.16 -36.74
CA ASN A 460 7.69 -24.84 -37.97
C ASN A 460 8.84 -25.69 -38.54
N LEU A 461 10.05 -25.13 -38.62
CA LEU A 461 11.23 -25.87 -39.08
C LEU A 461 11.53 -27.07 -38.17
N PHE A 462 11.42 -26.88 -36.85
CA PHE A 462 11.63 -27.93 -35.86
C PHE A 462 10.62 -29.07 -36.02
N LEU A 463 9.33 -28.75 -36.17
CA LEU A 463 8.27 -29.74 -36.42
C LEU A 463 8.52 -30.55 -37.69
N HIS A 464 8.92 -29.89 -38.79
CA HIS A 464 9.23 -30.57 -40.04
C HIS A 464 10.44 -31.51 -39.95
N LEU A 465 11.44 -31.15 -39.14
CA LEU A 465 12.65 -31.96 -38.94
C LEU A 465 12.49 -33.01 -37.82
N GLN A 466 11.43 -32.95 -37.01
CA GLN A 466 11.23 -33.85 -35.88
C GLN A 466 11.20 -35.33 -36.32
N GLY A 467 10.62 -35.65 -37.47
CA GLY A 467 10.53 -37.02 -38.01
C GLY A 467 11.84 -37.62 -38.53
N ILE A 468 12.95 -36.88 -38.54
CA ILE A 468 14.25 -37.37 -39.02
C ILE A 468 15.05 -37.93 -37.84
N LEU A 469 15.27 -39.24 -37.85
CA LEU A 469 16.08 -39.94 -36.87
C LEU A 469 17.56 -39.90 -37.29
N ILE A 470 18.40 -39.27 -36.48
CA ILE A 470 19.87 -39.33 -36.63
C ILE A 470 20.35 -40.62 -35.94
N PRO A 471 20.99 -41.56 -36.65
CA PRO A 471 21.51 -42.79 -36.05
C PRO A 471 22.51 -42.47 -34.93
N GLY A 472 22.24 -42.91 -33.70
CA GLY A 472 23.12 -42.73 -32.53
C GLY A 472 22.81 -41.56 -31.61
N LYS A 473 21.77 -40.75 -31.89
CA LYS A 473 21.19 -39.78 -30.94
C LYS A 473 19.77 -40.19 -30.59
N GLU A 474 19.51 -40.47 -29.32
CA GLU A 474 18.15 -40.58 -28.79
C GLU A 474 17.50 -39.19 -28.86
N ASP A 475 16.26 -39.10 -29.37
CA ASP A 475 15.52 -37.84 -29.39
C ASP A 475 15.35 -37.36 -27.94
N SER A 476 16.14 -36.36 -27.56
CA SER A 476 16.10 -35.80 -26.22
C SER A 476 14.71 -35.20 -25.98
N GLY A 477 13.96 -35.84 -25.08
CA GLY A 477 12.67 -35.35 -24.61
C GLY A 477 12.80 -33.96 -24.00
N ALA A 478 11.88 -33.08 -24.42
CA ALA A 478 11.66 -31.71 -23.96
C ALA A 478 12.82 -30.72 -24.24
N VAL A 479 12.92 -30.28 -25.50
CA VAL A 479 13.67 -29.06 -25.86
C VAL A 479 12.78 -27.85 -25.56
N VAL A 480 13.17 -27.00 -24.61
CA VAL A 480 12.35 -25.89 -24.10
C VAL A 480 12.85 -24.53 -24.59
N GLY A 481 14.08 -24.42 -25.12
CA GLY A 481 14.65 -23.17 -25.65
C GLY A 481 14.60 -22.99 -27.17
N LEU A 482 14.37 -21.75 -27.63
CA LEU A 482 14.39 -21.37 -29.06
C LEU A 482 15.75 -21.64 -29.73
N GLU A 483 16.83 -21.35 -29.02
CA GLU A 483 18.20 -21.55 -29.49
C GLU A 483 18.57 -23.04 -29.52
N GLU A 484 18.06 -23.83 -28.59
CA GLU A 484 18.20 -25.29 -28.58
C GLU A 484 17.42 -25.94 -29.74
N LYS A 485 16.20 -25.46 -30.04
CA LYS A 485 15.43 -25.86 -31.22
C LYS A 485 16.19 -25.54 -32.51
N LEU A 486 16.78 -24.35 -32.61
CA LEU A 486 17.57 -23.93 -33.78
C LEU A 486 18.82 -24.79 -33.96
N GLN A 487 19.57 -25.08 -32.89
CA GLN A 487 20.74 -25.97 -32.92
C GLN A 487 20.37 -27.40 -33.32
N HIS A 488 19.21 -27.91 -32.87
CA HIS A 488 18.69 -29.21 -33.29
C HIS A 488 18.35 -29.24 -34.78
N CYS A 489 17.70 -28.18 -35.28
CA CYS A 489 17.41 -28.01 -36.70
C CYS A 489 18.70 -27.97 -37.52
N GLU A 490 19.72 -27.24 -37.07
CA GLU A 490 21.02 -27.15 -37.74
C GLU A 490 21.69 -28.53 -37.84
N GLN A 491 21.74 -29.30 -36.75
CA GLN A 491 22.32 -30.65 -36.74
C GLN A 491 21.59 -31.60 -37.69
N LYS A 492 20.26 -31.56 -37.73
CA LYS A 492 19.45 -32.38 -38.64
C LYS A 492 19.61 -31.97 -40.10
N LEU A 493 19.71 -30.67 -40.39
CA LEU A 493 19.96 -30.15 -41.73
C LEU A 493 21.37 -30.50 -42.24
N GLN A 494 22.38 -30.45 -41.37
CA GLN A 494 23.74 -30.90 -41.70
C GLN A 494 23.77 -32.40 -42.02
N PHE A 495 23.09 -33.22 -41.22
CA PHE A 495 22.93 -34.66 -41.50
C PHE A 495 22.23 -34.92 -42.83
N LEU A 496 21.13 -34.21 -43.13
CA LEU A 496 20.45 -34.30 -44.42
C LEU A 496 21.36 -33.90 -45.58
N LYS A 497 22.15 -32.83 -45.42
CA LYS A 497 23.12 -32.36 -46.43
C LYS A 497 24.16 -33.44 -46.73
N GLU A 498 24.71 -34.09 -45.71
CA GLU A 498 25.64 -35.22 -45.87
C GLU A 498 24.97 -36.44 -46.52
N LYS A 499 23.70 -36.73 -46.17
CA LYS A 499 22.94 -37.82 -46.79
C LYS A 499 22.60 -37.55 -48.26
N VAL A 500 22.32 -36.31 -48.62
CA VAL A 500 22.09 -35.90 -50.01
C VAL A 500 23.40 -35.94 -50.79
N ALA A 501 24.52 -35.51 -50.20
CA ALA A 501 25.83 -35.55 -50.84
C ALA A 501 26.38 -36.99 -51.02
N SER A 502 25.99 -37.93 -50.14
CA SER A 502 26.34 -39.36 -50.23
C SER A 502 25.35 -40.19 -51.06
N ARG A 503 24.31 -39.56 -51.61
CA ARG A 503 23.32 -40.22 -52.46
C ARG A 503 23.90 -40.48 -53.86
N PRO A 504 23.83 -41.72 -54.40
CA PRO A 504 24.23 -41.98 -55.78
C PRO A 504 23.33 -41.20 -56.76
N GLU A 505 23.91 -40.68 -57.84
CA GLU A 505 23.23 -39.87 -58.87
C GLU A 505 22.02 -40.58 -59.55
N ASP A 506 21.89 -41.90 -59.39
CA ASP A 506 20.92 -42.75 -60.12
C ASP A 506 19.47 -42.74 -59.57
N SER A 507 19.13 -41.90 -58.59
CA SER A 507 17.82 -41.97 -57.90
C SER A 507 16.89 -40.77 -58.12
N THR A 508 17.17 -39.98 -59.16
CA THR A 508 16.31 -38.90 -59.66
C THR A 508 15.64 -39.26 -60.98
N ASP A 509 15.44 -40.56 -61.25
CA ASP A 509 14.67 -40.95 -62.43
C ASP A 509 13.17 -40.86 -62.08
N GLU A 510 12.48 -39.86 -62.64
CA GLU A 510 11.01 -39.71 -62.58
C GLU A 510 10.26 -40.96 -63.10
N ARG A 511 10.99 -41.90 -63.69
CA ARG A 511 10.52 -43.22 -64.18
C ARG A 511 10.70 -44.37 -63.21
N SER A 512 11.17 -44.13 -61.99
CA SER A 512 11.23 -45.15 -60.95
C SER A 512 9.84 -45.76 -60.72
N GLU A 513 9.73 -47.09 -60.88
CA GLU A 513 8.46 -47.82 -60.73
C GLU A 513 7.75 -47.51 -59.40
N THR A 514 8.52 -47.24 -58.34
CA THR A 514 7.97 -46.88 -57.02
C THR A 514 7.32 -45.51 -57.04
N PHE A 515 7.86 -44.54 -57.77
CA PHE A 515 7.26 -43.21 -57.91
C PHE A 515 5.96 -43.27 -58.72
N ALA A 516 5.97 -44.07 -59.80
CA ALA A 516 4.76 -44.32 -60.59
C ALA A 516 3.67 -45.05 -59.79
N LYS A 517 4.03 -46.02 -58.94
CA LYS A 517 3.10 -46.72 -58.05
C LYS A 517 2.48 -45.78 -57.00
N VAL A 518 3.29 -44.92 -56.38
CA VAL A 518 2.80 -43.94 -55.38
C VAL A 518 1.90 -42.89 -56.03
N ARG A 519 2.27 -42.40 -57.22
CA ARG A 519 1.45 -41.46 -57.99
C ARG A 519 0.10 -42.08 -58.36
N ASN A 520 0.08 -43.29 -58.90
CA ASN A 520 -1.16 -43.98 -59.28
C ASN A 520 -2.04 -44.24 -58.05
N LEU A 521 -1.46 -44.61 -56.91
CA LEU A 521 -2.20 -44.79 -55.65
C LEU A 521 -2.81 -43.48 -55.14
N LEU A 522 -2.09 -42.36 -55.25
CA LEU A 522 -2.60 -41.04 -54.88
C LEU A 522 -3.71 -40.58 -55.84
N GLU A 523 -3.54 -40.78 -57.15
CA GLU A 523 -4.56 -40.47 -58.15
C GLU A 523 -5.82 -41.33 -57.96
N GLU A 524 -5.69 -42.64 -57.68
CA GLU A 524 -6.84 -43.52 -57.38
C GLU A 524 -7.57 -43.13 -56.11
N ARG A 525 -6.83 -42.72 -55.06
CA ARG A 525 -7.43 -42.36 -53.77
C ARG A 525 -8.11 -40.99 -53.80
N THR A 526 -7.56 -40.04 -54.55
CA THR A 526 -8.14 -38.70 -54.74
C THR A 526 -9.26 -38.66 -55.77
N ALA A 527 -9.30 -39.61 -56.72
CA ALA A 527 -10.38 -39.70 -57.71
C ALA A 527 -11.78 -39.99 -57.10
N GLY A 528 -11.85 -40.54 -55.88
CA GLY A 528 -13.10 -40.79 -55.15
C GLY A 528 -13.55 -39.66 -54.21
N GLU A 529 -12.74 -38.61 -54.05
CA GLU A 529 -12.91 -37.60 -53.01
C GLU A 529 -13.70 -36.40 -53.55
N THR A 530 -15.02 -36.39 -53.35
CA THR A 530 -15.94 -35.33 -53.84
C THR A 530 -15.94 -34.07 -52.97
N GLN A 531 -15.22 -34.07 -51.85
CA GLN A 531 -15.04 -32.91 -50.99
C GLN A 531 -13.72 -32.23 -51.33
N ASN A 532 -13.76 -31.29 -52.28
CA ASN A 532 -12.77 -30.23 -52.32
C ASN A 532 -12.93 -29.42 -51.02
N LEU A 533 -12.17 -29.75 -49.98
CA LEU A 533 -11.96 -28.88 -48.84
C LEU A 533 -11.21 -27.65 -49.35
N LYS A 534 -11.95 -26.69 -49.91
CA LYS A 534 -11.50 -25.31 -50.01
C LYS A 534 -11.21 -24.89 -48.57
N ILE A 535 -9.92 -24.84 -48.23
CA ILE A 535 -9.46 -24.15 -47.04
C ILE A 535 -9.86 -22.69 -47.25
N SER A 536 -10.97 -22.28 -46.64
CA SER A 536 -11.28 -20.87 -46.44
C SER A 536 -10.34 -20.38 -45.35
N PHE A 537 -9.39 -19.53 -45.71
CA PHE A 537 -8.73 -18.67 -44.74
C PHE A 537 -9.78 -17.69 -44.24
N GLU A 538 -10.29 -17.91 -43.03
CA GLU A 538 -10.87 -16.82 -42.25
C GLU A 538 -9.68 -16.02 -41.70
N ASP A 539 -9.55 -14.77 -42.14
CA ASP A 539 -8.61 -13.82 -41.57
C ASP A 539 -9.03 -13.59 -40.10
N GLU A 540 -8.30 -14.20 -39.15
CA GLU A 540 -8.38 -13.91 -37.72
C GLU A 540 -7.77 -12.52 -37.40
N GLU A 541 -8.28 -11.47 -38.03
CA GLU A 541 -8.08 -10.07 -37.61
C GLU A 541 -9.44 -9.42 -37.34
N ALA A 542 -10.25 -10.01 -36.46
CA ALA A 542 -11.49 -9.38 -36.02
C ALA A 542 -12.02 -9.89 -34.67
N MET A 543 -11.18 -10.09 -33.66
CA MET A 543 -11.65 -10.21 -32.27
C MET A 543 -10.54 -9.75 -31.31
N GLU A 544 -10.52 -8.46 -30.99
CA GLU A 544 -10.16 -7.90 -29.68
C GLU A 544 -10.24 -6.37 -29.78
N ASP A 545 -11.47 -5.86 -29.71
CA ASP A 545 -11.71 -4.49 -29.26
C ASP A 545 -12.94 -4.51 -28.34
N ASP A 546 -12.76 -5.03 -27.13
CA ASP A 546 -13.62 -4.70 -25.99
C ASP A 546 -13.13 -3.36 -25.43
N THR A 547 -13.38 -2.28 -26.18
CA THR A 547 -13.38 -0.93 -25.64
C THR A 547 -14.75 -0.64 -25.04
N LEU A 548 -14.70 -0.44 -23.73
CA LEU A 548 -15.74 0.11 -22.87
C LEU A 548 -16.73 1.04 -23.60
N ASP A 549 -18.01 0.66 -23.55
CA ASP A 549 -19.16 1.49 -23.94
C ASP A 549 -19.06 2.89 -23.30
N PHE A 550 -18.78 3.88 -24.14
CA PHE A 550 -19.31 5.22 -23.98
C PHE A 550 -20.25 5.46 -25.16
N ASP A 551 -21.53 5.67 -24.83
CA ASP A 551 -22.56 6.11 -25.78
C ASP A 551 -22.10 7.38 -26.49
N ASP A 552 -21.69 7.28 -27.75
CA ASP A 552 -21.63 8.40 -28.68
C ASP A 552 -22.47 8.03 -29.91
N GLU A 553 -23.66 8.65 -29.96
CA GLU A 553 -24.48 8.80 -31.14
C GLU A 553 -23.68 9.49 -32.24
N ASP A 554 -23.15 8.74 -33.20
CA ASP A 554 -22.97 9.21 -34.58
C ASP A 554 -22.79 7.99 -35.49
N HIS A 555 -23.88 7.56 -36.13
CA HIS A 555 -23.85 6.51 -37.14
C HIS A 555 -23.16 7.03 -38.41
N ASP A 556 -21.85 6.84 -38.49
CA ASP A 556 -21.13 6.86 -39.76
C ASP A 556 -21.76 5.81 -40.68
N TYR A 557 -22.26 6.26 -41.84
CA TYR A 557 -22.87 5.40 -42.85
C TYR A 557 -21.84 4.38 -43.35
N ILE A 558 -21.93 3.14 -42.86
CA ILE A 558 -21.16 2.01 -43.37
C ILE A 558 -21.87 1.52 -44.64
N PRO A 559 -21.29 1.70 -45.85
CA PRO A 559 -21.95 1.33 -47.09
C PRO A 559 -22.21 -0.17 -47.11
N SER A 560 -23.46 -0.56 -47.31
CA SER A 560 -23.80 -1.98 -47.44
C SER A 560 -23.11 -2.57 -48.68
N ARG A 561 -22.93 -3.89 -48.69
CA ARG A 561 -22.39 -4.63 -49.85
C ARG A 561 -23.14 -4.31 -51.15
N GLU A 562 -24.42 -3.97 -51.05
CA GLU A 562 -25.25 -3.57 -52.19
C GLU A 562 -24.95 -2.15 -52.67
N ASP A 563 -24.63 -1.23 -51.75
CA ASP A 563 -24.27 0.15 -52.06
C ASP A 563 -22.88 0.26 -52.67
N ILE A 564 -21.92 -0.54 -52.19
CA ILE A 564 -20.60 -0.69 -52.82
C ILE A 564 -20.75 -1.25 -54.24
N LYS A 565 -21.63 -2.25 -54.43
CA LYS A 565 -21.95 -2.77 -55.78
C LYS A 565 -22.57 -1.71 -56.68
N LYS A 566 -23.50 -0.89 -56.17
CA LYS A 566 -24.11 0.21 -56.93
C LYS A 566 -23.09 1.27 -57.31
N GLN A 567 -22.22 1.70 -56.38
CA GLN A 567 -21.13 2.63 -56.66
C GLN A 567 -20.14 2.07 -57.68
N GLY A 568 -19.76 0.78 -57.56
CA GLY A 568 -18.91 0.11 -58.54
C GLY A 568 -19.52 0.07 -59.95
N LEU A 569 -20.82 -0.23 -60.06
CA LEU A 569 -21.55 -0.18 -61.33
C LEU A 569 -21.63 1.25 -61.88
N GLN A 570 -21.74 2.26 -61.01
CA GLN A 570 -21.80 3.67 -61.38
C GLN A 570 -20.45 4.16 -61.91
N LEU A 571 -19.33 3.79 -61.28
CA LEU A 571 -17.96 4.02 -61.74
C LEU A 571 -17.68 3.37 -63.11
N ILE A 572 -18.13 2.12 -63.29
CA ILE A 572 -18.01 1.43 -64.59
C ILE A 572 -18.84 2.14 -65.66
N ARG A 573 -20.05 2.61 -65.35
CA ARG A 573 -20.89 3.40 -66.28
C ARG A 573 -20.27 4.76 -66.62
N MET A 574 -19.61 5.42 -65.66
CA MET A 574 -18.93 6.70 -65.89
C MET A 574 -17.70 6.51 -66.80
N ASN A 575 -16.89 5.47 -66.56
CA ASN A 575 -15.69 5.19 -67.34
C ASN A 575 -15.98 4.63 -68.74
N THR A 576 -17.11 3.94 -68.94
CA THR A 576 -17.50 3.40 -70.26
C THR A 576 -18.21 4.42 -71.16
N ARG A 577 -18.70 5.56 -70.62
CA ARG A 577 -19.33 6.63 -71.41
C ARG A 577 -18.34 7.61 -72.06
N HIS A 578 -17.09 7.68 -71.63
CA HIS A 578 -16.08 8.57 -72.24
C HIS A 578 -15.34 8.00 -73.45
N ARG A 579 -15.75 6.82 -73.95
CA ARG A 579 -15.23 6.24 -75.20
C ARG A 579 -16.22 6.26 -76.35
N LYS A 580 -16.96 7.37 -76.58
CA LYS A 580 -17.58 7.64 -77.89
C LYS A 580 -17.61 9.13 -78.25
N LYS A 581 -16.94 9.43 -79.38
CA LYS A 581 -16.84 10.66 -80.19
C LYS A 581 -15.76 11.66 -79.71
N LYS A 582 -14.87 12.16 -80.57
CA LYS A 582 -14.86 12.25 -82.04
C LYS A 582 -13.42 12.25 -82.55
#